data_AF-A0A2E1CNX3-F1
#
_entry.id   AF-A0A2E1CNX3-F1
#
_cell.length_a   1.000
_cell.length_b   1.000
_cell.length_c   1.000
_cell.angle_alpha   90.00
_cell.angle_beta   90.00
_cell.angle_gamma   90.00
#
_symmetry.space_group_name_H-M   'P 1'
#
loop_
_entity.id
_entity.type
_entity.pdbx_description
1 polymer ?
#
loop_
_entity_poly.entity_id
_entity_poly.type
_entity_poly.pdbx_seq_one_letter_code
_entity_poly.pdbx_strand_id
1 'polypeptide(L)' 'MLKLKQKTKKLIGTIIIPIWLLFFLSIISSLGEIIIPRLNNFETFVFYFIGGIIWIFPIMPLISWMQKEKS' A
#
# COMPACT_ATOMS: atom_id res chain seq x y z
N MET A 1 -20.11 -17.99 -8.60
CA MET A 1 -19.25 -17.12 -7.77
C MET A 1 -18.74 -17.91 -6.56
N LEU A 2 -17.49 -18.40 -6.61
CA LEU A 2 -16.88 -19.19 -5.52
C LEU A 2 -16.92 -18.38 -4.21
N LYS A 3 -17.69 -18.85 -3.22
CA LYS A 3 -17.79 -18.20 -1.91
C LYS A 3 -16.54 -18.53 -1.09
N LEU A 4 -15.50 -17.69 -1.16
CA LEU A 4 -14.32 -17.83 -0.28
C LEU A 4 -14.72 -17.65 1.19
N LYS A 5 -14.20 -18.52 2.06
CA LYS A 5 -14.37 -18.42 3.52
C LYS A 5 -13.63 -17.18 4.05
N GLN A 6 -14.18 -16.56 5.08
CA GLN A 6 -13.60 -15.36 5.71
C GLN A 6 -12.13 -15.55 6.14
N LYS A 7 -11.80 -16.74 6.67
CA LYS A 7 -10.42 -17.11 7.04
C LYS A 7 -9.46 -17.07 5.83
N THR A 8 -9.91 -17.55 4.67
CA THR A 8 -9.12 -17.54 3.42
C THR A 8 -8.90 -16.12 2.91
N LYS A 9 -9.92 -15.26 2.97
CA LYS A 9 -9.77 -13.84 2.60
C LYS A 9 -8.72 -13.13 3.46
N LYS A 10 -8.73 -13.39 4.78
CA LYS A 10 -7.73 -12.85 5.71
C LYS A 10 -6.32 -13.33 5.35
N LEU A 11 -6.13 -14.62 5.08
CA LEU A 11 -4.84 -15.17 4.68
C LEU A 11 -4.33 -14.52 3.38
N ILE A 12 -5.20 -14.37 2.37
CA ILE A 12 -4.87 -13.71 1.11
C ILE A 12 -4.41 -12.28 1.36
N GLY A 13 -5.17 -11.51 2.14
CA GLY A 13 -4.80 -10.13 2.47
C GLY A 13 -3.48 -10.01 3.23
N THR A 14 -3.23 -10.90 4.20
CA THR A 14 -1.96 -10.97 4.93
C THR A 14 -0.76 -11.20 4.03
N ILE A 15 -0.93 -11.86 2.88
CA ILE A 15 0.16 -12.10 1.90
C ILE A 15 0.25 -10.95 0.89
N ILE A 16 -0.88 -10.48 0.37
CA ILE A 16 -0.92 -9.43 -0.67
C ILE A 16 -0.41 -8.08 -0.11
N ILE A 17 -0.78 -7.72 1.13
CA ILE A 17 -0.40 -6.44 1.72
C ILE A 17 1.13 -6.27 1.80
N PRO A 18 1.90 -7.22 2.37
CA PRO A 18 3.37 -7.15 2.37
C PRO A 18 3.97 -7.12 0.97
N ILE A 19 3.48 -7.94 0.03
CA ILE A 19 3.99 -7.95 -1.35
C ILE A 19 3.80 -6.57 -2.00
N TRP A 20 2.62 -5.98 -1.82
CA TRP A 20 2.34 -4.63 -2.29
C TRP A 20 3.24 -3.60 -1.62
N LEU A 21 3.46 -3.68 -0.31
CA LEU A 21 4.36 -2.77 0.40
C LEU A 21 5.81 -2.88 -0.10
N LEU A 22 6.31 -4.09 -0.34
CA LEU A 22 7.66 -4.28 -0.91
C LEU A 22 7.79 -3.65 -2.29
N PHE A 23 6.79 -3.85 -3.15
CA PHE A 23 6.74 -3.25 -4.48
C PHE A 23 6.67 -1.71 -4.41
N PHE A 24 5.78 -1.18 -3.56
CA PHE A 24 5.60 0.24 -3.34
C PHE A 24 6.88 0.90 -2.80
N LEU A 25 7.51 0.30 -1.79
CA LEU A 25 8.76 0.79 -1.21
C LEU A 25 9.88 0.80 -2.25
N SER A 26 9.97 -0.23 -3.10
CA SER A 26 10.96 -0.26 -4.18
C SER A 26 10.75 0.92 -5.15
N ILE A 27 9.51 1.20 -5.55
CA ILE A 27 9.18 2.33 -6.42
C ILE A 27 9.51 3.67 -5.76
N ILE A 28 9.05 3.89 -4.52
CA ILE A 28 9.26 5.16 -3.82
C ILE A 28 10.74 5.40 -3.56
N SER A 29 11.51 4.38 -3.21
CA SER A 29 12.96 4.49 -3.02
C SER A 29 13.65 4.88 -4.32
N SER A 30 13.37 4.19 -5.44
CA SER A 30 13.96 4.52 -6.74
C SER A 30 13.55 5.91 -7.24
N LEU A 31 12.31 6.34 -7.00
CA LEU A 31 11.88 7.71 -7.31
C LEU A 31 12.58 8.73 -6.42
N GLY A 32 12.74 8.40 -5.13
CA GLY A 32 13.42 9.25 -4.15
C GLY A 32 14.86 9.53 -4.55
N GLU A 33 15.62 8.52 -4.96
CA GLU A 33 17.00 8.69 -5.44
C GLU A 33 17.13 9.69 -6.60
N ILE A 34 16.13 9.76 -7.48
CA ILE A 34 16.15 10.63 -8.66
C ILE A 34 15.67 12.06 -8.32
N ILE A 35 14.64 12.16 -7.49
CA ILE A 35 13.90 13.42 -7.27
C ILE A 35 14.47 14.20 -6.08
N ILE A 36 14.72 13.54 -4.94
CA ILE A 36 15.12 14.19 -3.68
C ILE A 36 16.36 15.10 -3.82
N PRO A 37 17.41 14.73 -4.57
CA PRO A 37 18.58 15.62 -4.73
C PRO A 37 18.28 16.97 -5.39
N ARG A 38 17.12 17.11 -6.03
CA ARG A 38 16.68 18.32 -6.74
C ARG A 38 15.63 19.11 -5.95
N LEU A 39 15.16 18.56 -4.83
CA LEU A 39 14.09 19.16 -4.03
C LEU A 39 14.65 20.02 -2.90
N ASN A 40 13.91 21.06 -2.54
CA ASN A 40 14.15 21.79 -1.30
C ASN A 40 13.60 21.04 -0.07
N ASN A 41 13.81 21.57 1.13
CA ASN A 41 13.40 20.93 2.37
C ASN A 41 11.87 20.73 2.48
N PHE A 42 11.08 21.69 1.98
CA PHE A 42 9.63 21.59 2.03
C PHE A 42 9.09 20.55 1.04
N GLU A 43 9.62 20.53 -0.18
CA GLU A 43 9.28 19.53 -1.19
C GLU A 43 9.68 18.11 -0.77
N THR A 44 10.85 17.96 -0.13
CA THR A 44 11.30 16.70 0.45
C THR A 44 10.34 16.22 1.54
N PHE A 45 9.89 17.13 2.42
CA PHE A 45 8.87 16.83 3.42
C PHE A 45 7.56 16.36 2.77
N VAL A 46 7.07 17.08 1.75
CA VAL A 46 5.85 16.72 1.01
C VAL A 46 5.98 15.36 0.34
N PHE A 47 7.14 15.05 -0.25
CA PHE A 47 7.40 13.75 -0.86
C PHE A 47 7.26 12.61 0.15
N TYR A 48 7.89 12.71 1.33
CA TYR A 48 7.78 11.68 2.36
C TYR A 48 6.38 11.63 2.98
N PHE A 49 5.73 12.78 3.19
CA PHE A 49 4.39 12.85 3.75
C PHE A 49 3.37 12.14 2.83
N ILE A 50 3.39 12.45 1.53
CA ILE A 50 2.50 11.81 0.55
C ILE A 50 2.89 10.34 0.39
N GLY A 51 4.18 10.03 0.22
CA GLY A 51 4.67 8.66 0.09
C GLY A 51 4.27 7.77 1.28
N GLY A 52 4.25 8.33 2.48
CA GLY A 52 3.84 7.63 3.70
C GLY A 52 2.35 7.35 3.84
N ILE A 53 1.48 8.00 3.05
CA ILE A 53 0.01 7.87 3.14
C ILE A 53 -0.59 7.25 1.88
N ILE A 54 -0.02 7.52 0.71
CA ILE A 54 -0.63 7.18 -0.58
C ILE A 54 -0.76 5.67 -0.82
N TRP A 55 0.10 4.86 -0.19
CA TRP A 55 0.04 3.39 -0.26
C TRP A 55 -1.24 2.80 0.34
N ILE A 56 -1.97 3.55 1.18
CA ILE A 56 -3.21 3.09 1.83
C ILE A 56 -4.33 2.96 0.79
N PHE A 57 -4.37 3.86 -0.20
CA PHE A 57 -5.46 3.90 -1.19
C PHE A 57 -5.66 2.56 -1.92
N PRO A 58 -4.61 1.91 -2.45
CA PRO A 58 -4.75 0.59 -3.08
C PRO A 58 -5.12 -0.54 -2.11
N ILE A 59 -4.77 -0.43 -0.82
CA ILE A 59 -5.01 -1.48 0.17
C ILE A 59 -6.42 -1.41 0.77
N MET A 60 -7.00 -0.22 0.85
CA MET A 60 -8.31 0.00 1.48
C MET A 60 -9.45 -0.91 0.92
N PRO A 61 -9.58 -1.10 -0.41
CA PRO A 61 -10.57 -2.03 -0.97
C PRO A 61 -10.32 -3.49 -0.57
N LEU A 62 -9.05 -3.90 -0.49
CA LEU A 62 -8.65 -5.25 -0.07
C LEU A 62 -9.03 -5.49 1.39
N ILE A 63 -8.72 -4.54 2.28
CA ILE A 63 -9.10 -4.64 3.71
C ILE A 63 -10.62 -4.71 3.84
N SER A 64 -11.37 -3.84 3.14
CA SER A 64 -12.84 -3.87 3.16
C SER A 64 -13.37 -5.24 2.70
N TRP A 65 -12.80 -5.82 1.64
CA TRP A 65 -13.16 -7.13 1.15
C TRP A 65 -12.87 -8.26 2.16
N MET A 66 -11.74 -8.18 2.87
CA MET A 66 -11.36 -9.11 3.94
C MET A 66 -12.30 -9.03 5.13
N GLN A 67 -12.82 -7.84 5.44
CA GLN A 67 -13.72 -7.60 6.58
C GLN A 67 -15.17 -7.94 6.28
N LYS A 68 -15.57 -7.95 5.00
CA LYS A 68 -16.93 -8.25 4.57
C LYS A 68 -17.34 -9.69 4.91
N GLU A 69 -17.97 -9.83 6.07
CA GLU A 69 -18.65 -11.03 6.53
C GLU A 69 -19.93 -11.23 5.71
N LYS A 70 -20.18 -12.47 5.28
CA LYS A 70 -21.49 -12.82 4.76
C LYS A 70 -22.39 -13.04 5.97
N SER A 71 -23.06 -11.97 6.40
CA SER A 71 -24.32 -12.12 7.13
C SER A 71 -25.32 -12.89 6.27
#